data_AF-A0A2M7RWF9-F1
#
_entry.id   AF-A0A2M7RWF9-F1
#
_cell.length_a   1.000
_cell.length_b   1.000
_cell.length_c   1.000
_cell.angle_alpha   90.00
_cell.angle_beta   90.00
_cell.angle_gamma   90.00
#
_symmetry.space_group_name_H-M   'P 1'
#
loop_
_entity.id
_entity.type
_entity.pdbx_description
1 polymer ?
#
loop_
_entity_poly.entity_id
_entity_poly.type
_entity_poly.pdbx_seq_one_letter_code
_entity_poly.pdbx_strand_id
1 'polypeptide(L)'
;MKVFLFLSLFFSLSSIFSQEKDSMKAEKDRLDSLYIEEVENHRKTAKILHAEPLFIDLIRDLGARKGEKEWNVGFGLTDNDQFDSYETLVEYEWAPINRLGFEIEVPFTFFYPTTEDRVNDGIPQNKMNGLKLAAQYSFFVSEKLNTTLA
;
A
#
# COMPACT_ATOMS: atom_id res chain seq x y z
N MET A 1 -46.65 26.81 -23.97
CA MET A 1 -46.41 27.17 -22.54
C MET A 1 -46.13 25.97 -21.63
N LYS A 2 -46.86 24.85 -21.71
CA LYS A 2 -46.66 23.69 -20.82
C LYS A 2 -45.30 22.96 -20.98
N VAL A 3 -44.73 22.94 -22.19
CA VAL A 3 -43.42 22.30 -22.48
C VAL A 3 -42.24 23.12 -21.94
N PHE A 4 -42.34 24.44 -21.94
CA PHE A 4 -41.30 25.32 -21.39
C PHE A 4 -41.22 25.25 -19.85
N LEU A 5 -42.36 25.04 -19.19
CA LEU A 5 -42.43 24.83 -17.73
C LEU A 5 -41.80 23.51 -17.28
N PHE A 6 -41.84 22.48 -18.13
CA PHE A 6 -41.19 21.20 -17.84
C PHE A 6 -39.66 21.27 -18.02
N LEU A 7 -39.17 22.05 -18.99
CA LEU A 7 -37.75 22.21 -19.24
C LEU A 7 -37.06 23.03 -18.14
N SER A 8 -37.74 24.02 -17.56
CA SER A 8 -37.21 24.80 -16.43
C SER A 8 -37.12 24.00 -15.14
N LEU A 9 -37.98 22.98 -14.95
CA LEU A 9 -37.96 22.12 -13.76
C LEU A 9 -36.80 21.11 -13.77
N PHE A 10 -36.34 20.71 -14.95
CA PHE A 10 -35.21 19.78 -15.11
C PHE A 10 -33.84 20.43 -14.88
N PHE A 11 -33.73 21.75 -15.00
CA PHE A 11 -32.46 22.49 -14.83
C PHE A 11 -32.18 22.91 -13.38
N SER A 12 -33.15 22.79 -12.47
CA SER A 12 -33.01 23.17 -11.05
C SER A 12 -32.58 22.03 -10.12
N LEU A 13 -32.30 20.82 -10.64
CA LEU A 13 -31.96 19.63 -9.84
C LEU A 13 -30.45 19.33 -9.76
N SER A 14 -29.58 20.13 -10.38
CA SER A 14 -28.15 19.81 -10.55
C SER A 14 -27.20 20.32 -9.46
N SER A 15 -27.69 20.84 -8.32
CA SER A 15 -26.83 21.46 -7.29
C SER A 15 -26.98 20.90 -5.88
N ILE A 16 -27.26 19.60 -5.73
CA ILE A 16 -27.10 18.92 -4.43
C ILE A 16 -25.94 17.92 -4.53
N PHE A 17 -24.72 18.46 -4.58
CA PHE A 17 -23.55 17.70 -4.12
C PHE A 17 -23.43 17.94 -2.61
N SER A 18 -23.97 17.02 -1.82
CA SER A 18 -23.61 16.92 -0.41
C SER A 18 -22.23 16.28 -0.33
N GLN A 19 -21.16 17.08 -0.46
CA GLN A 19 -19.83 16.65 -0.05
C GLN A 19 -19.73 16.83 1.45
N GLU A 20 -20.18 15.83 2.21
CA GLU A 20 -19.75 15.71 3.60
C GLU A 20 -18.25 15.47 3.55
N LYS A 21 -17.47 16.50 3.87
CA LYS A 21 -16.02 16.42 3.88
C LYS A 21 -15.67 15.44 5.00
N ASP A 22 -15.18 14.26 4.64
CA ASP A 22 -14.76 13.26 5.60
C ASP A 22 -13.73 13.88 6.55
N SER A 23 -14.19 14.19 7.77
CA SER A 23 -13.38 14.87 8.78
C SER A 23 -12.20 14.02 9.23
N MET A 24 -12.33 12.69 9.18
CA MET A 24 -11.25 11.76 9.51
C MET A 24 -10.18 11.76 8.42
N LYS A 25 -10.60 11.79 7.15
CA LYS A 25 -9.67 11.95 6.02
C LYS A 25 -8.94 13.29 6.09
N ALA A 26 -9.67 14.38 6.34
CA ALA A 26 -9.08 15.71 6.43
C ALA A 26 -8.06 15.83 7.57
N GLU A 27 -8.33 15.22 8.72
CA GLU A 27 -7.38 15.21 9.84
C GLU A 27 -6.17 14.31 9.56
N LYS A 28 -6.38 13.14 8.92
CA LYS A 28 -5.28 12.28 8.46
C LYS A 28 -4.33 13.05 7.53
N ASP A 29 -4.87 13.70 6.49
CA ASP A 29 -4.07 14.46 5.51
C ASP A 29 -3.28 15.60 6.18
N ARG A 30 -3.87 16.23 7.22
CA ARG A 30 -3.22 17.27 8.02
C ARG A 30 -2.04 16.71 8.83
N LEU A 31 -2.26 15.60 9.52
CA LEU A 31 -1.21 14.95 10.33
C LEU A 31 -0.06 14.46 9.46
N ASP A 32 -0.35 13.90 8.28
CA ASP A 32 0.65 13.47 7.30
C ASP A 32 1.54 14.64 6.84
N SER A 33 0.91 15.78 6.53
CA SER A 33 1.61 16.99 6.11
C SER A 33 2.55 17.51 7.22
N LEU A 34 2.09 17.50 8.47
CA LEU A 34 2.89 17.91 9.63
C LEU A 34 4.09 16.96 9.85
N TYR A 35 3.87 15.66 9.73
CA TYR A 35 4.94 14.66 9.86
C TYR A 35 6.02 14.85 8.77
N ILE A 36 5.62 15.10 7.52
CA ILE A 36 6.56 15.38 6.42
C ILE A 36 7.42 16.61 6.73
N GLU A 37 6.80 17.68 7.22
CA GLU A 37 7.52 18.92 7.57
C GLU A 37 8.48 18.70 8.75
N GLU A 38 8.04 18.03 9.81
CA GLU A 38 8.84 17.84 11.02
C GLU A 38 9.97 16.81 10.84
N VAL A 39 9.73 15.73 10.08
CA VAL A 39 10.63 14.57 10.04
C VAL A 39 11.36 14.44 8.71
N GLU A 40 10.66 14.56 7.59
CA GLU A 40 11.22 14.31 6.26
C GLU A 40 12.02 15.50 5.70
N ASN A 41 11.54 16.73 5.88
CA ASN A 41 12.20 17.95 5.35
C ASN A 41 13.47 18.35 6.10
N HIS A 42 13.67 17.87 7.33
CA HIS A 42 14.88 18.15 8.11
C HIS A 42 16.10 17.32 7.67
N ARG A 43 15.91 16.32 6.79
CA ARG A 43 17.00 15.47 6.29
C ARG A 43 17.59 16.07 5.01
N LYS A 44 18.93 16.12 4.96
CA LYS A 44 19.70 16.79 3.88
C LYS A 44 19.66 16.10 2.51
N THR A 45 19.22 14.85 2.45
CA THR A 45 19.19 14.06 1.20
C THR A 45 17.81 14.09 0.59
N ALA A 46 17.73 14.50 -0.67
CA ALA A 46 16.47 14.50 -1.40
C ALA A 46 15.79 13.13 -1.38
N LYS A 47 14.48 13.12 -1.12
CA LYS A 47 13.60 11.95 -1.18
C LYS A 47 12.28 12.40 -1.80
N ILE A 48 11.74 11.58 -2.69
CA ILE A 48 10.46 11.81 -3.34
C ILE A 48 9.47 10.79 -2.78
N LEU A 49 8.26 11.24 -2.47
CA LEU A 49 7.16 10.35 -2.13
C LEU A 49 6.61 9.76 -3.42
N HIS A 50 6.47 8.44 -3.48
CA HIS A 50 5.92 7.74 -4.63
C HIS A 50 4.58 7.12 -4.26
N ALA A 51 3.78 6.82 -5.29
CA ALA A 51 2.66 5.93 -5.15
C ALA A 51 3.04 4.62 -5.82
N GLU A 52 2.99 3.53 -5.08
CA GLU A 52 3.27 2.21 -5.60
C GLU A 52 2.15 1.77 -6.57
N PRO A 53 2.49 1.15 -7.71
CA PRO A 53 1.50 0.54 -8.57
C PRO A 53 0.78 -0.60 -7.85
N LEU A 54 -0.52 -0.72 -8.07
CA LEU A 54 -1.30 -1.82 -7.52
C LEU A 54 -0.70 -3.18 -7.95
N PHE A 55 -0.45 -4.07 -6.98
CA PHE A 55 0.16 -5.39 -7.13
C PHE A 55 1.66 -5.42 -7.43
N ILE A 56 2.36 -4.28 -7.37
CA ILE A 56 3.82 -4.23 -7.46
C ILE A 56 4.33 -3.57 -6.19
N ASP A 57 4.85 -4.40 -5.31
CA ASP A 57 5.58 -3.95 -4.13
C ASP A 57 6.97 -3.46 -4.59
N LEU A 58 7.30 -2.21 -4.25
CA LEU A 58 8.60 -1.63 -4.57
C LEU A 58 9.37 -1.47 -3.28
N ILE A 59 10.63 -1.91 -3.27
CA ILE A 59 11.49 -1.73 -2.09
C ILE A 59 11.46 -0.27 -1.62
N ARG A 60 11.10 -0.10 -0.34
CA ARG A 60 11.01 1.12 0.46
C ARG A 60 11.25 2.40 -0.32
N ASP A 61 10.24 2.90 -1.00
CA ASP A 61 10.17 4.22 -1.63
C ASP A 61 11.47 4.71 -2.32
N LEU A 62 11.45 4.82 -3.64
CA LEU A 62 12.60 5.25 -4.43
C LEU A 62 13.28 6.52 -3.83
N GLY A 63 14.55 6.42 -3.44
CA GLY A 63 15.28 7.50 -2.77
C GLY A 63 15.55 7.29 -1.28
N ALA A 64 15.51 6.04 -0.80
CA ALA A 64 15.89 5.60 0.54
C ALA A 64 17.09 6.35 1.18
N ARG A 65 16.95 6.80 2.44
CA ARG A 65 18.03 7.46 3.21
C ARG A 65 18.67 6.47 4.19
N LYS A 66 19.98 6.64 4.43
CA LYS A 66 20.73 5.78 5.36
C LYS A 66 20.05 5.69 6.74
N GLY A 67 19.87 4.46 7.23
CA GLY A 67 19.37 4.16 8.57
C GLY A 67 17.86 4.10 8.68
N GLU A 68 17.13 4.48 7.64
CA GLU A 68 15.70 4.18 7.54
C GLU A 68 15.49 2.65 7.48
N LYS A 69 14.35 2.21 8.01
CA LYS A 69 13.94 0.81 8.09
C LYS A 69 12.42 0.72 8.25
N GLU A 70 11.84 -0.36 7.75
CA GLU A 70 10.40 -0.57 7.76
C GLU A 70 10.06 -2.05 7.97
N TRP A 71 8.93 -2.30 8.63
CA TRP A 71 8.37 -3.63 8.78
C TRP A 71 7.00 -3.62 8.13
N ASN A 72 6.83 -4.43 7.09
CA ASN A 72 5.53 -4.65 6.47
C ASN A 72 5.01 -6.02 6.89
N VAL A 73 3.75 -6.07 7.34
CA VAL A 73 3.08 -7.31 7.70
C VAL A 73 1.76 -7.35 6.97
N GLY A 74 1.60 -8.34 6.10
CA GLY A 74 0.39 -8.56 5.34
C GLY A 74 -0.35 -9.80 5.82
N PHE A 75 -1.67 -9.75 5.73
CA PHE A 75 -2.57 -10.85 6.05
C PHE A 75 -3.70 -10.92 5.03
N GLY A 76 -3.98 -12.13 4.55
CA GLY A 76 -5.05 -12.45 3.62
C GLY A 76 -5.78 -13.71 4.06
N LEU A 77 -7.06 -13.77 3.73
CA LEU A 77 -7.90 -14.94 3.94
C LEU A 77 -8.70 -15.20 2.66
N THR A 78 -8.65 -16.45 2.20
CA THR A 78 -9.48 -16.93 1.10
C THR A 78 -10.26 -18.14 1.60
N ASP A 79 -11.59 -18.04 1.53
CA ASP A 79 -12.51 -19.15 1.76
C ASP A 79 -12.57 -20.01 0.49
N ASN A 80 -12.21 -21.28 0.60
CA ASN A 80 -12.39 -22.27 -0.46
C ASN A 80 -13.38 -23.33 0.01
N ASP A 81 -14.08 -23.97 -0.93
CA ASP A 81 -15.17 -24.92 -0.65
C ASP A 81 -14.83 -26.03 0.38
N GLN A 82 -13.57 -26.47 0.43
CA GLN A 82 -13.12 -27.52 1.36
C GLN A 82 -12.18 -27.04 2.48
N PHE A 83 -11.54 -25.88 2.32
CA PHE A 83 -10.56 -25.36 3.27
C PHE A 83 -10.40 -23.85 3.14
N ASP A 84 -10.09 -23.19 4.24
CA ASP A 84 -9.65 -21.80 4.25
C ASP A 84 -8.14 -21.74 4.05
N SER A 85 -7.67 -20.74 3.31
CA SER A 85 -6.25 -20.41 3.21
C SER A 85 -5.97 -19.05 3.82
N TYR A 86 -5.08 -19.04 4.81
CA TYR A 86 -4.57 -17.86 5.49
C TYR A 86 -3.19 -17.54 4.93
N GLU A 87 -3.07 -16.42 4.24
CA GLU A 87 -1.81 -15.93 3.69
C GLU A 87 -1.26 -14.87 4.62
N THR A 88 0.01 -15.00 5.00
CA THR A 88 0.68 -14.00 5.83
C THR A 88 2.04 -13.69 5.23
N LEU A 89 2.44 -12.43 5.23
CA LEU A 89 3.79 -12.04 4.85
C LEU A 89 4.40 -11.21 5.98
N VAL A 90 5.68 -11.42 6.21
CA VAL A 90 6.49 -10.55 7.05
C VAL A 90 7.66 -10.08 6.21
N GLU A 91 7.85 -8.78 6.20
CA GLU A 91 8.87 -8.12 5.43
C GLU A 91 9.66 -7.16 6.32
N TYR A 92 10.96 -7.09 6.05
CA TYR A 92 11.83 -6.11 6.65
C TYR A 92 12.67 -5.42 5.59
N GLU A 93 12.59 -4.10 5.58
CA GLU A 93 13.30 -3.26 4.63
C GLU A 93 14.28 -2.36 5.35
N TRP A 94 15.45 -2.13 4.76
CA TRP A 94 16.42 -1.19 5.32
C TRP A 94 17.34 -0.57 4.27
N ALA A 95 17.88 0.59 4.62
CA ALA A 95 18.82 1.31 3.77
C ALA A 95 20.16 1.51 4.49
N PRO A 96 21.20 0.69 4.22
CA PRO A 96 22.47 0.80 4.92
C PRO A 96 23.29 2.03 4.49
N ILE A 97 23.07 2.53 3.26
CA ILE A 97 23.61 3.79 2.75
C ILE A 97 22.52 4.54 1.98
N ASN A 98 22.73 5.83 1.71
CA ASN A 98 21.79 6.60 0.91
C ASN A 98 21.62 5.97 -0.48
N ARG A 99 20.37 5.90 -0.94
CA ARG A 99 19.92 5.40 -2.24
C ARG A 99 20.04 3.89 -2.44
N LEU A 100 20.59 3.12 -1.49
CA LEU A 100 20.64 1.67 -1.56
C LEU A 100 19.66 1.08 -0.54
N GLY A 101 18.59 0.46 -1.05
CA GLY A 101 17.60 -0.27 -0.25
C GLY A 101 17.79 -1.77 -0.38
N PHE A 102 17.49 -2.48 0.70
CA PHE A 102 17.40 -3.94 0.76
C PHE A 102 16.08 -4.33 1.40
N GLU A 103 15.57 -5.47 0.98
CA GLU A 103 14.33 -6.07 1.48
C GLU A 103 14.53 -7.57 1.67
N ILE A 104 13.93 -8.10 2.74
CA ILE A 104 13.72 -9.52 2.95
C ILE A 104 12.24 -9.75 3.24
N GLU A 105 11.60 -10.59 2.43
CA GLU A 105 10.18 -10.96 2.58
C GLU A 105 10.07 -12.47 2.76
N VAL A 106 9.28 -12.88 3.76
CA VAL A 106 8.97 -14.29 4.03
C VAL A 106 7.46 -14.51 4.03
N PRO A 107 6.90 -15.00 2.91
CA PRO A 107 5.50 -15.38 2.81
C PRO A 107 5.23 -16.78 3.37
N PHE A 108 4.15 -16.91 4.13
CA PHE A 108 3.60 -18.16 4.66
C PHE A 108 2.15 -18.34 4.20
N THR A 109 1.75 -19.59 3.98
CA THR A 109 0.35 -19.96 3.78
C THR A 109 -0.02 -21.10 4.73
N PHE A 110 -1.11 -20.90 5.47
CA PHE A 110 -1.70 -21.90 6.35
C PHE A 110 -3.06 -22.32 5.80
N PHE A 111 -3.35 -23.62 5.86
CA PHE A 111 -4.60 -24.20 5.38
C PHE A 111 -5.36 -24.80 6.55
N TYR A 112 -6.66 -24.52 6.62
CA TYR A 112 -7.54 -25.04 7.66
C TYR A 112 -8.81 -25.65 7.04
N PRO A 113 -9.18 -26.91 7.36
CA PRO A 113 -10.38 -27.53 6.81
C PRO A 113 -11.65 -26.81 7.27
N THR A 114 -12.60 -26.60 6.36
CA THR A 114 -13.90 -25.97 6.71
C THR A 114 -14.85 -26.92 7.44
N THR A 115 -14.63 -28.23 7.33
CA THR A 115 -15.41 -29.28 8.03
C THR A 115 -14.50 -30.42 8.50
N GLU A 116 -14.74 -30.96 9.71
CA GLU A 116 -13.91 -32.01 10.33
C GLU A 116 -13.80 -33.31 9.48
N ASP A 117 -14.83 -33.61 8.68
CA ASP A 117 -14.86 -34.83 7.85
C ASP A 117 -13.90 -34.78 6.65
N ARG A 118 -13.37 -33.60 6.30
CA ARG A 118 -12.54 -33.36 5.09
C ARG A 118 -11.03 -33.28 5.36
N VAL A 119 -10.58 -33.59 6.57
CA VAL A 119 -9.16 -33.49 6.97
C VAL A 119 -8.21 -34.34 6.08
N ASN A 120 -8.73 -35.37 5.41
CA ASN A 120 -7.94 -36.24 4.52
C ASN A 120 -8.18 -36.02 3.00
N ASP A 121 -8.97 -35.02 2.60
CA ASP A 121 -9.39 -34.78 1.20
C ASP A 121 -8.37 -33.97 0.36
N GLY A 122 -7.08 -34.28 0.45
CA GLY A 122 -6.07 -33.63 -0.39
C GLY A 122 -5.83 -32.15 -0.08
N ILE A 123 -6.17 -31.70 1.13
CA ILE A 123 -5.87 -30.36 1.62
C ILE A 123 -4.34 -30.14 1.63
N PRO A 124 -3.84 -29.01 1.08
CA PRO A 124 -2.41 -28.71 1.11
C PRO A 124 -1.88 -28.54 2.54
N GLN A 125 -0.62 -28.89 2.76
CA GLN A 125 0.04 -28.63 4.05
C GLN A 125 0.47 -27.17 4.17
N ASN A 126 0.48 -26.67 5.42
CA ASN A 126 1.04 -25.37 5.75
C ASN A 126 2.47 -25.26 5.23
N LYS A 127 2.82 -24.09 4.68
CA LYS A 127 4.12 -23.91 4.03
C LYS A 127 4.64 -22.48 4.15
N MET A 128 5.97 -22.37 4.16
CA MET A 128 6.68 -21.15 3.79
C MET A 128 6.81 -21.17 2.26
N ASN A 129 6.26 -20.17 1.59
CA ASN A 129 6.20 -20.13 0.13
C ASN A 129 7.57 -19.88 -0.50
N GLY A 130 8.46 -19.18 0.22
CA GLY A 130 9.82 -18.93 -0.19
C GLY A 130 10.48 -17.86 0.65
N LEU A 131 11.73 -17.57 0.32
CA LEU A 131 12.45 -16.40 0.79
C LEU A 131 12.64 -15.47 -0.40
N LYS A 132 12.13 -14.24 -0.33
CA LYS A 132 12.40 -13.22 -1.33
C LYS A 132 13.40 -12.23 -0.78
N LEU A 133 14.34 -11.85 -1.64
CA LEU A 133 15.37 -10.88 -1.34
C LEU A 133 15.41 -9.90 -2.49
N ALA A 134 15.43 -8.62 -2.17
CA ALA A 134 15.50 -7.59 -3.18
C ALA A 134 16.54 -6.52 -2.78
N ALA A 135 17.11 -5.87 -3.80
CA ALA A 135 18.01 -4.75 -3.63
C ALA A 135 17.72 -3.72 -4.71
N GLN A 136 17.71 -2.44 -4.33
CA GLN A 136 17.38 -1.34 -5.23
C GLN A 136 18.35 -0.19 -5.05
N TYR A 137 18.81 0.40 -6.15
CA TYR A 137 19.74 1.54 -6.11
C TYR A 137 19.22 2.73 -6.92
N SER A 138 18.80 3.80 -6.23
CA SER A 138 18.34 5.03 -6.88
C SER A 138 19.50 5.87 -7.39
N PHE A 139 19.82 5.80 -8.68
CA PHE A 139 20.92 6.57 -9.26
C PHE A 139 20.57 8.05 -9.51
N PHE A 140 19.28 8.40 -9.62
CA PHE A 140 18.82 9.77 -9.83
C PHE A 140 17.61 10.11 -8.97
N VAL A 141 17.67 11.23 -8.24
CA VAL A 141 16.56 11.75 -7.42
C VAL A 141 16.48 13.26 -7.65
N SER A 142 15.30 13.78 -7.98
CA SER A 142 15.08 15.21 -8.21
C SER A 142 13.76 15.68 -7.61
N GLU A 143 13.84 16.48 -6.55
CA GLU A 143 12.69 17.19 -5.94
C GLU A 143 12.05 18.15 -6.91
N LYS A 144 12.87 18.89 -7.66
CA LYS A 144 12.38 19.83 -8.67
C LYS A 144 11.54 19.15 -9.76
N LEU A 145 11.91 17.94 -10.16
CA LEU A 145 11.18 17.16 -11.18
C LEU A 145 10.16 16.20 -10.57
N ASN A 146 10.07 16.12 -9.24
CA ASN A 146 9.30 15.11 -8.52
C ASN A 146 9.50 13.69 -9.09
N THR A 147 10.76 13.31 -9.34
CA THR A 147 11.12 12.09 -10.07
C THR A 147 12.28 11.37 -9.39
N THR A 148 12.18 10.04 -9.30
CA THR A 148 13.29 9.15 -8.96
C THR A 148 13.46 8.07 -10.03
N LEU A 149 14.71 7.71 -10.33
CA LEU A 149 15.07 6.54 -11.14
C LEU A 149 15.95 5.60 -10.31
N ALA A 150 15.65 4.31 -10.36
CA ALA A 150 16.33 3.25 -9.64
C ALA A 150 16.52 2.00 -10.51
#